data_AF-A0AAD4L5B8-F1
#
_entry.id   AF-A0AAD4L5B8-F1
#
_cell.length_a   1.000
_cell.length_b   1.000
_cell.length_c   1.000
_cell.angle_alpha   90.00
_cell.angle_beta   90.00
_cell.angle_gamma   90.00
#
_symmetry.space_group_name_H-M   'P 1'
#
loop_
_entity.id
_entity.type
_entity.pdbx_description
1 polymer ?
#
loop_
_entity_poly.entity_id
_entity_poly.type
_entity_poly.pdbx_seq_one_letter_code
_entity_poly.pdbx_strand_id
1 'polypeptide(L)'
;MSILVHVGRQFSRLLPSVETVNADGSPSLFSLRDQRETDSAKWLEILRHFRGVRKLEVSGALVPNIASALEQVTGNMARGILPFLRDLHLHGSESSMSPSIEPFVAARQPSSHPVSVHYSRDDSFDNLSDND
;
A
#
# COMPACT_ATOMS: atom_id res chain seq x y z
N MET A 1 3.46 20.95 7.49
CA MET A 1 4.49 19.90 7.26
C MET A 1 4.04 18.67 8.04
N SER A 2 3.60 17.62 7.36
CA SER A 2 2.88 16.49 7.99
C SER A 2 3.82 15.51 8.70
N ILE A 3 3.42 15.13 9.91
CA ILE A 3 3.99 14.11 10.80
C ILE A 3 4.35 12.79 10.08
N LEU A 4 3.60 12.42 9.03
CA LEU A 4 3.89 11.27 8.15
C LEU A 4 5.27 11.33 7.47
N VAL A 5 5.73 12.51 7.06
CA VAL A 5 7.05 12.68 6.40
C VAL A 5 8.19 12.52 7.40
N HIS A 6 7.96 12.87 8.68
CA HIS A 6 8.98 12.77 9.73
C HIS A 6 9.23 11.31 10.13
N VAL A 7 8.16 10.51 10.21
CA VAL A 7 8.23 9.06 10.42
C VAL A 7 9.02 8.39 9.30
N GLY A 8 8.73 8.69 8.03
CA GLY A 8 9.44 8.09 6.88
C GLY A 8 10.97 8.30 6.89
N ARG A 9 11.45 9.46 7.36
CA ARG A 9 12.89 9.74 7.45
C ARG A 9 13.59 9.00 8.59
N GLN A 10 12.97 8.84 9.76
CA GLN A 10 13.59 8.10 10.86
C GLN A 10 13.73 6.61 10.55
N PHE A 11 12.78 6.02 9.82
CA PHE A 11 12.85 4.62 9.45
C PHE A 11 13.87 4.33 8.33
N SER A 12 14.22 5.30 7.49
CA SER A 12 15.14 5.12 6.36
C SER A 12 16.49 4.43 6.69
N ARG A 13 16.95 4.52 7.95
CA ARG A 13 18.17 3.83 8.42
C ARG A 13 17.96 2.34 8.79
N LEU A 14 16.74 1.94 9.12
CA LEU A 14 16.34 0.58 9.52
C LEU A 14 15.65 -0.20 8.37
N LEU A 15 15.11 0.52 7.38
CA LEU A 15 14.37 -0.05 6.25
C LEU A 15 15.12 -0.95 5.25
N PRO A 16 16.46 -0.94 5.08
CA PRO A 16 17.07 -1.89 4.16
C PRO A 16 16.96 -3.35 4.64
N SER A 17 16.73 -3.58 5.94
CA SER A 17 16.57 -4.93 6.51
C SER A 17 15.11 -5.33 6.76
N VAL A 18 14.15 -4.42 6.57
CA VAL A 18 12.74 -4.73 6.78
C VAL A 18 12.21 -5.47 5.57
N GLU A 19 12.00 -6.78 5.73
CA GLU A 19 11.50 -7.64 4.66
C GLU A 19 9.96 -7.65 4.57
N THR A 20 9.26 -7.30 5.65
CA THR A 20 7.79 -7.30 5.73
C THR A 20 7.27 -6.00 6.34
N VAL A 21 6.29 -5.38 5.70
CA VAL A 21 5.58 -4.20 6.20
C VAL A 21 4.08 -4.49 6.20
N ASN A 22 3.46 -4.25 7.36
CA ASN A 22 2.01 -4.34 7.53
C ASN A 22 1.45 -2.94 7.72
N ALA A 23 0.50 -2.55 6.87
CA ALA A 23 -0.21 -1.29 6.92
C ALA A 23 -1.68 -1.55 7.29
N ASP A 24 -2.02 -1.34 8.55
CA ASP A 24 -3.41 -1.36 9.03
C ASP A 24 -4.01 0.05 9.02
N GLY A 25 -5.20 0.16 8.45
CA GLY A 25 -6.00 1.39 8.46
C GLY A 25 -7.15 1.29 9.45
N SER A 26 -6.93 1.66 10.70
CA SER A 26 -8.04 1.80 11.65
C SER A 26 -8.92 3.00 11.27
N PRO A 27 -10.26 2.86 11.16
CA PRO A 27 -11.16 3.93 10.73
C PRO A 27 -11.19 5.14 11.69
N SER A 28 -10.69 4.98 12.91
CA SER A 28 -10.66 6.01 13.95
C SER A 28 -9.50 7.01 13.84
N LEU A 29 -8.41 6.68 13.12
CA LEU A 29 -7.23 7.57 12.99
C LEU A 29 -7.18 8.30 11.64
N PHE A 30 -7.83 7.76 10.61
CA PHE A 30 -7.96 8.39 9.31
C PHE A 30 -9.39 8.87 9.17
N SER A 31 -9.65 10.15 9.46
CA SER A 31 -10.93 10.77 9.17
C SER A 31 -11.35 10.43 7.75
N LEU A 32 -12.61 10.07 7.52
CA LEU A 32 -13.18 9.79 6.18
C LEU A 32 -12.89 10.90 5.15
N ARG A 33 -12.59 12.13 5.60
CA ARG A 33 -12.08 13.22 4.74
C ARG A 33 -10.64 12.99 4.24
N ASP A 34 -9.73 12.55 5.10
CA ASP A 34 -8.35 12.21 4.72
C ASP A 34 -8.29 11.00 3.79
N GLN A 35 -9.25 10.08 3.86
CA GLN A 35 -9.35 8.94 2.92
C GLN A 35 -9.68 9.38 1.49
N ARG A 36 -10.37 10.50 1.29
CA ARG A 36 -10.79 10.97 -0.03
C ARG A 36 -9.76 11.89 -0.69
N GLU A 37 -8.81 12.41 0.07
CA GLU A 37 -7.82 13.42 -0.36
C GLU A 37 -6.37 13.09 0.01
N THR A 38 -6.05 11.88 0.49
CA THR A 38 -4.64 11.50 0.61
C THR A 38 -4.06 11.27 -0.78
N ASP A 39 -3.46 12.35 -1.28
CA ASP A 39 -2.77 12.41 -2.56
C ASP A 39 -1.84 11.21 -2.74
N SER A 40 -2.08 10.45 -3.80
CA SER A 40 -1.30 9.26 -4.16
C SER A 40 0.21 9.53 -4.21
N ALA A 41 0.64 10.76 -4.49
CA ALA A 41 2.05 11.14 -4.46
C ALA A 41 2.65 11.03 -3.05
N LYS A 42 1.88 11.28 -1.98
CA LYS A 42 2.35 11.12 -0.59
C LYS A 42 2.59 9.65 -0.27
N TRP A 43 1.67 8.76 -0.67
CA TRP A 43 1.86 7.33 -0.51
C TRP A 43 3.08 6.83 -1.30
N LEU A 44 3.28 7.31 -2.52
CA LEU A 44 4.48 6.99 -3.31
C LEU A 44 5.77 7.48 -2.66
N GLU A 45 5.77 8.68 -2.08
CA GLU A 45 6.92 9.18 -1.34
C GLU A 45 7.26 8.25 -0.18
N ILE A 46 6.26 7.81 0.59
CA ILE A 46 6.41 6.86 1.69
C ILE A 46 6.98 5.53 1.16
N LEU A 47 6.33 4.90 0.18
CA LEU A 47 6.72 3.61 -0.41
C LEU A 47 8.13 3.60 -1.00
N ARG A 48 8.63 4.75 -1.50
CA ARG A 48 10.00 4.88 -2.01
C ARG A 48 11.09 4.68 -0.96
N HIS A 49 10.78 4.91 0.32
CA HIS A 49 11.73 4.71 1.41
C HIS A 49 11.90 3.22 1.77
N PHE A 50 10.92 2.39 1.42
CA PHE A 50 10.89 0.96 1.71
C PHE A 50 11.62 0.15 0.65
N ARG A 51 12.95 0.31 0.60
CA ARG A 51 13.75 -0.40 -0.41
C ARG A 51 13.84 -1.89 -0.14
N GLY A 52 14.08 -2.33 1.09
CA GLY A 52 14.29 -3.75 1.43
C GLY A 52 13.02 -4.62 1.49
N VAL A 53 11.84 -4.05 1.31
CA VAL A 53 10.57 -4.75 1.53
C VAL A 53 10.34 -5.79 0.45
N ARG A 54 10.08 -7.03 0.88
CA ARG A 54 9.77 -8.18 0.04
C ARG A 54 8.28 -8.52 0.08
N LYS A 55 7.65 -8.36 1.25
CA LYS A 55 6.21 -8.53 1.45
C LYS A 55 5.59 -7.23 1.96
N LEU A 56 4.57 -6.73 1.27
CA LEU A 56 3.73 -5.62 1.72
C LEU A 56 2.31 -6.14 1.93
N GLU A 57 1.82 -6.00 3.16
CA GLU A 57 0.46 -6.34 3.53
C GLU A 57 -0.30 -5.06 3.87
N VAL A 58 -1.45 -4.84 3.23
CA VAL A 58 -2.28 -3.66 3.40
C VAL A 58 -3.68 -4.12 3.72
N SER A 59 -4.27 -3.57 4.77
CA SER A 59 -5.60 -3.98 5.23
C SER A 59 -6.51 -2.77 5.48
N GLY A 60 -7.82 -3.00 5.35
CA GLY A 60 -8.85 -2.03 5.68
C GLY A 60 -8.88 -0.81 4.76
N ALA A 61 -9.07 0.37 5.34
CA ALA A 61 -9.33 1.60 4.57
C ALA A 61 -8.11 2.16 3.80
N LEU A 62 -6.93 1.57 3.98
CA LEU A 62 -5.72 1.97 3.25
C LEU A 62 -5.59 1.31 1.89
N VAL A 63 -6.25 0.16 1.67
CA VAL A 63 -6.20 -0.59 0.41
C VAL A 63 -6.46 0.28 -0.82
N PRO A 64 -7.56 1.05 -0.92
CA PRO A 64 -7.82 1.84 -2.13
C PRO A 64 -6.75 2.92 -2.35
N ASN A 65 -6.25 3.54 -1.29
CA ASN A 65 -5.24 4.60 -1.38
C ASN A 65 -3.88 4.07 -1.86
N ILE A 66 -3.44 2.93 -1.32
CA ILE A 66 -2.20 2.28 -1.75
C ILE A 66 -2.34 1.74 -3.17
N ALA A 67 -3.48 1.12 -3.51
CA ALA A 67 -3.71 0.59 -4.85
C ALA A 67 -3.75 1.71 -5.89
N SER A 68 -4.44 2.83 -5.65
CA SER A 68 -4.42 4.00 -6.54
C SER A 68 -3.03 4.66 -6.64
N ALA A 69 -2.22 4.62 -5.58
CA ALA A 69 -0.85 5.09 -5.63
C ALA A 69 0.02 4.19 -6.51
N LEU A 70 -0.10 2.87 -6.35
CA LEU A 70 0.63 1.90 -7.16
C LEU A 70 0.19 1.91 -8.63
N GLU A 71 -1.09 2.14 -8.93
CA GLU A 71 -1.59 2.29 -10.31
C GLU A 71 -0.82 3.35 -11.11
N GLN A 72 -0.40 4.45 -10.45
CA GLN A 72 0.38 5.52 -11.09
C GLN A 72 1.85 5.15 -11.34
N VAL A 73 2.32 4.03 -10.82
CA VAL A 73 3.71 3.59 -10.96
C VAL A 73 3.86 2.79 -12.25
N THR A 74 4.40 3.44 -13.28
CA THR A 74 4.64 2.83 -14.58
C THR A 74 6.11 2.91 -15.01
N GLY A 75 6.52 1.99 -15.88
CA GLY A 75 7.86 1.97 -16.49
C GLY A 75 9.00 2.06 -15.50
N ASN A 76 9.93 3.01 -15.71
CA ASN A 76 11.12 3.16 -14.88
C ASN A 76 10.83 3.54 -13.41
N MET A 77 9.66 4.12 -13.11
CA MET A 77 9.30 4.51 -11.74
C MET A 77 9.16 3.26 -10.84
N ALA A 78 8.71 2.14 -11.40
CA ALA A 78 8.57 0.86 -10.70
C ALA A 78 9.89 0.26 -10.19
N ARG A 79 11.03 0.74 -10.71
CA ARG A 79 12.36 0.31 -10.22
C ARG A 79 12.79 1.09 -8.98
N GLY A 80 12.24 2.29 -8.77
CA GLY A 80 12.53 3.15 -7.62
C GLY A 80 11.57 2.96 -6.45
N ILE A 81 10.36 2.47 -6.71
CA ILE A 81 9.33 2.20 -5.71
C ILE A 81 9.33 0.70 -5.40
N LEU A 82 9.54 0.35 -4.12
CA LEU A 82 9.53 -1.04 -3.63
C LEU A 82 10.39 -2.01 -4.49
N PRO A 83 11.70 -1.71 -4.68
CA PRO A 83 12.56 -2.41 -5.63
C PRO A 83 12.68 -3.92 -5.40
N PHE A 84 12.52 -4.41 -4.18
CA PHE A 84 12.66 -5.83 -3.82
C PHE A 84 11.32 -6.52 -3.50
N LEU A 85 10.19 -5.84 -3.72
CA LEU A 85 8.88 -6.40 -3.45
C LEU A 85 8.62 -7.59 -4.35
N ARG A 86 8.04 -8.63 -3.75
CA ARG A 86 7.64 -9.90 -4.36
C ARG A 86 6.20 -10.22 -4.06
N ASP A 87 5.73 -9.92 -2.86
CA ASP A 87 4.41 -10.30 -2.39
C ASP A 87 3.63 -9.05 -1.95
N LEU A 88 2.52 -8.76 -2.63
CA LEU A 88 1.60 -7.70 -2.28
C LEU A 88 0.27 -8.32 -1.83
N HIS A 89 -0.07 -8.16 -0.56
CA HIS A 89 -1.31 -8.65 0.02
C HIS A 89 -2.24 -7.47 0.29
N LEU A 90 -3.43 -7.50 -0.30
CA LEU A 90 -4.46 -6.49 -0.11
C LEU A 90 -5.70 -7.14 0.51
N HIS A 91 -6.00 -6.75 1.75
CA HIS A 91 -7.13 -7.24 2.51
C HIS A 91 -8.18 -6.14 2.63
N GLY A 92 -9.27 -6.24 1.86
CA GLY A 92 -10.27 -5.17 1.77
C GLY A 92 -11.66 -5.69 1.42
N SER A 93 -12.64 -4.78 1.38
CA SER A 93 -13.98 -5.09 0.88
C SER A 93 -14.00 -5.14 -0.65
N GLU A 94 -14.94 -5.88 -1.25
CA GLU A 94 -15.07 -5.99 -2.72
C GLU A 94 -15.18 -4.63 -3.41
N SER A 95 -15.84 -3.66 -2.75
CA SER A 95 -15.96 -2.27 -3.23
C SER A 95 -14.62 -1.52 -3.25
N SER A 96 -13.67 -1.93 -2.40
CA SER A 96 -12.34 -1.32 -2.23
C SER A 96 -11.26 -2.00 -3.08
N MET A 97 -11.54 -3.17 -3.67
CA MET A 97 -10.63 -3.93 -4.55
C MET A 97 -10.64 -3.42 -6.00
N SER A 98 -10.86 -2.12 -6.18
CA SER A 98 -11.25 -1.49 -7.44
C SER A 98 -10.28 -0.41 -7.96
N PRO A 99 -8.97 -0.44 -7.64
CA PRO A 99 -7.96 0.10 -8.56
C PRO A 99 -7.17 -0.99 -9.28
N SER A 100 -6.87 -0.76 -10.56
CA SER A 100 -6.07 -1.69 -11.35
C SER A 100 -4.61 -1.51 -10.97
N ILE A 101 -4.09 -2.39 -10.12
CA ILE A 101 -2.66 -2.47 -9.79
C ILE A 101 -1.86 -3.11 -10.93
N GLU A 102 -2.56 -3.54 -11.99
CA GLU A 102 -1.97 -4.17 -13.17
C GLU A 102 -0.86 -3.34 -13.82
N PRO A 103 -0.93 -1.99 -13.92
CA PRO A 103 0.16 -1.20 -14.48
C PRO A 103 1.47 -1.36 -13.69
N PHE A 104 1.37 -1.40 -12.35
CA PHE A 104 2.54 -1.66 -11.50
C PHE A 104 3.05 -3.08 -11.68
N VAL A 105 2.16 -4.08 -11.65
CA VAL A 105 2.54 -5.49 -11.85
C VAL A 105 3.22 -5.67 -13.21
N ALA A 106 2.64 -5.13 -14.28
CA ALA A 106 3.19 -5.15 -15.63
C ALA A 106 4.55 -4.45 -15.72
N ALA A 107 4.70 -3.29 -15.07
CA ALA A 107 5.99 -2.59 -15.00
C ALA A 107 7.07 -3.38 -14.22
N ARG A 108 6.65 -4.26 -13.31
CA ARG A 108 7.52 -5.11 -12.49
C ARG A 108 7.80 -6.48 -13.10
N GLN A 109 6.97 -6.98 -14.01
CA GLN A 109 7.19 -8.26 -14.70
C GLN A 109 8.57 -8.41 -15.35
N PRO A 110 9.13 -7.42 -16.08
CA PRO A 110 10.45 -7.56 -16.71
C PRO A 110 11.61 -7.37 -15.73
N SER A 111 11.35 -7.17 -14.44
CA SER A 111 12.39 -6.99 -13.43
C SER A 111 12.87 -8.32 -12.84
N SER A 112 14.02 -8.34 -12.17
CA SER A 112 14.51 -9.52 -11.45
C SER A 112 13.61 -9.94 -10.27
N HIS A 113 12.59 -9.17 -9.94
CA HIS A 113 11.68 -9.37 -8.82
C HIS A 113 10.23 -9.13 -9.26
N PRO A 114 9.61 -10.09 -9.98
CA PRO A 114 8.20 -10.02 -10.32
C PRO A 114 7.37 -9.98 -9.04
N VAL A 115 6.24 -9.27 -9.10
CA VAL A 115 5.34 -9.07 -7.96
C VAL A 115 4.11 -9.96 -8.14
N SER A 116 3.83 -10.79 -7.14
CA SER A 116 2.58 -11.53 -6.95
C SER A 116 1.62 -10.69 -6.13
N VAL A 117 0.36 -10.63 -6.56
CA VAL A 117 -0.70 -9.91 -5.86
C VAL A 117 -1.71 -10.91 -5.30
N HIS A 118 -2.01 -10.78 -4.01
CA HIS A 118 -2.96 -11.59 -3.28
C HIS A 118 -4.07 -10.69 -2.75
N TYR A 119 -5.30 -10.97 -3.17
CA TYR A 119 -6.48 -10.31 -2.65
C TYR A 119 -7.13 -11.23 -1.62
N SER A 120 -7.54 -10.69 -0.48
CA SER A 120 -8.34 -11.42 0.50
C SER A 120 -9.43 -10.51 1.03
N ARG A 121 -10.61 -11.09 1.28
CA ARG A 121 -11.69 -10.34 1.93
C ARG A 121 -11.29 -10.11 3.37
N ASP A 122 -11.43 -8.87 3.83
CA ASP A 122 -11.34 -8.59 5.26
C ASP A 122 -12.73 -8.80 5.88
N ASP A 123 -12.95 -9.98 6.48
CA ASP A 123 -14.24 -10.34 7.10
C ASP A 123 -14.55 -9.53 8.37
N SER A 124 -13.65 -8.64 8.81
CA SER A 124 -13.80 -7.84 10.03
C SER A 124 -14.88 -6.75 9.92
N PHE A 125 -15.34 -6.42 8.71
CA PHE A 125 -16.30 -5.33 8.47
C PHE A 125 -17.78 -5.76 8.47
N ASP A 126 -18.09 -7.05 8.35
CA ASP A 126 -19.47 -7.55 8.28
C ASP A 126 -20.15 -7.70 9.68
N ASN A 127 -19.46 -7.35 10.78
CA ASN A 127 -19.96 -7.51 12.15
C ASN A 127 -20.58 -6.26 12.80
N LEU A 128 -20.87 -5.20 12.04
CA LEU A 128 -21.54 -3.99 12.56
C LEU A 128 -22.84 -3.66 11.81
N SER A 129 -23.70 -4.67 11.62
CA SER A 129 -25.06 -4.44 11.12
C SER A 129 -26.05 -5.39 11.78
N ASP A 130 -26.05 -5.46 13.11
CA ASP A 130 -27.21 -5.93 13.87
C ASP A 130 -27.16 -5.32 15.28
N ASN A 131 -27.62 -4.07 15.42
CA ASN A 131 -28.25 -3.63 16.65
C ASN A 131 -29.13 -2.39 16.39
N ASP A 132 -30.44 -2.61 16.58
CA ASP A 132 -31.61 -1.71 16.57
C ASP A 132 -32.24 -1.34 15.21
#